data_AF-A0AAE0IFY7-F1
#
_entry.id   AF-A0AAE0IFY7-F1
#
_cell.length_a   1.000
_cell.length_b   1.000
_cell.length_c   1.000
_cell.angle_alpha   90.00
_cell.angle_beta   90.00
_cell.angle_gamma   90.00
#
_symmetry.space_group_name_H-M   'P 1'
#
loop_
_entity.id
_entity.type
_entity.pdbx_description
1 polymer ?
#
loop_
_entity_poly.entity_id
_entity_poly.type
_entity_poly.pdbx_seq_one_letter_code
_entity_poly.pdbx_strand_id
1 'polypeptide(L)'
;MDEKRARSMSPLRNGRTSRRSRSLLAVMLLGLGLYAYCNVRQLSHIATDRWQCAGESSLSSAAQSDTITTSKPKPVAVSRVPLEAHIMSKCPDAKDCLRQLVLPAMQRVHDKVDFTLSFIGTPTDNDGVACMHGPEECLGNIIELCAQKLYPDPKTFLGFTMCLMKEYKQIPQRSLIEDCALEHAIDFGELNDCATKDDGAFGMGMLRDSVRRSSEVRKQSSRRD
;
A
#
# COMPACT_ATOMS: atom_id res chain seq x y z
N MET A 1 33.55 33.91 79.40
CA MET A 1 33.77 33.33 78.06
C MET A 1 34.20 31.89 78.24
N ASP A 2 33.48 30.85 77.86
CA ASP A 2 32.04 30.60 77.78
C ASP A 2 31.92 29.07 77.92
N GLU A 3 30.89 28.63 78.63
CA GLU A 3 30.70 27.26 79.10
C GLU A 3 29.63 26.54 78.24
N LYS A 4 29.91 25.28 77.88
CA LYS A 4 29.01 24.13 77.59
C LYS A 4 27.63 24.39 76.94
N ARG A 5 27.27 23.57 75.93
CA ARG A 5 26.23 22.51 76.07
C ARG A 5 26.15 21.57 74.87
N ALA A 6 26.08 20.27 75.18
CA ALA A 6 25.80 19.16 74.28
C ALA A 6 24.35 19.15 73.75
N ARG A 7 24.13 18.49 72.61
CA ARG A 7 22.91 17.70 72.37
C ARG A 7 23.14 16.54 71.41
N SER A 8 22.85 15.36 71.94
CA SER A 8 22.67 14.07 71.30
C SER A 8 21.44 14.06 70.39
N MET A 9 21.48 13.33 69.26
CA MET A 9 20.32 12.75 68.60
C MET A 9 20.71 11.52 67.76
N SER A 10 19.88 10.49 67.88
CA SER A 10 20.06 9.06 67.55
C SER A 10 19.97 8.72 66.05
N PRO A 11 20.42 7.52 65.61
CA PRO A 11 20.19 7.06 64.25
C PRO A 11 18.79 6.46 64.09
N LEU A 12 18.00 6.98 63.16
CA LEU A 12 16.77 6.31 62.71
C LEU A 12 17.11 5.17 61.73
N ARG A 13 16.90 3.95 62.23
CA ARG A 13 16.98 2.66 61.54
C ARG A 13 15.90 2.56 60.45
N ASN A 14 16.26 2.73 59.16
CA ASN A 14 15.31 2.57 58.05
C ASN A 14 15.45 1.20 57.35
N GLY A 15 14.96 0.14 58.01
CA GLY A 15 15.04 -1.25 57.54
C GLY A 15 13.84 -1.73 56.71
N ARG A 16 13.34 -0.96 55.73
CA ARG A 16 12.16 -1.36 54.93
C ARG A 16 12.19 -1.09 53.43
N THR A 17 13.28 -0.58 52.86
CA THR A 17 13.39 -0.27 51.41
C THR A 17 13.99 -1.41 50.58
N SER A 18 14.73 -2.34 51.20
CA SER A 18 15.47 -3.40 50.49
C SER A 18 14.56 -4.46 49.84
N ARG A 19 13.45 -4.86 50.50
CA ARG A 19 12.64 -6.01 50.04
C ARG A 19 11.79 -5.70 48.81
N ARG A 20 11.22 -4.49 48.72
CA ARG A 20 10.42 -4.04 47.56
C ARG A 20 11.27 -3.78 46.31
N SER A 21 12.45 -3.19 46.49
CA SER A 21 13.40 -2.95 45.38
C SER A 21 13.90 -4.26 44.77
N ARG A 22 14.22 -5.27 45.60
CA ARG A 22 14.67 -6.59 45.13
C ARG A 22 13.59 -7.35 44.34
N SER A 23 12.32 -7.23 44.74
CA SER A 23 11.20 -7.84 44.00
C SER A 23 10.98 -7.17 42.64
N LEU A 24 11.11 -5.84 42.56
CA LEU A 24 10.97 -5.11 41.28
C LEU A 24 12.12 -5.43 40.32
N LEU A 25 13.35 -5.50 40.82
CA LEU A 25 14.52 -5.91 40.02
C LEU A 25 14.38 -7.35 39.49
N ALA A 26 13.87 -8.27 40.30
CA ALA A 26 13.66 -9.66 39.87
C ALA A 26 12.59 -9.76 38.76
N VAL A 27 11.49 -9.00 38.84
CA VAL A 27 10.45 -8.99 37.80
C VAL A 27 10.95 -8.38 36.50
N MET A 28 11.74 -7.30 36.57
CA MET A 28 12.34 -6.68 35.38
C MET A 28 13.34 -7.62 34.68
N LEU A 29 14.17 -8.34 35.43
CA LEU A 29 15.12 -9.31 34.88
C LEU A 29 14.41 -10.53 34.25
N LEU A 30 13.33 -11.02 34.87
CA LEU A 30 12.51 -12.08 34.29
C LEU A 30 11.81 -11.63 33.00
N GLY A 31 11.28 -10.40 32.96
CA GLY A 31 10.65 -9.83 31.78
C GLY A 31 11.63 -9.65 30.61
N LEU A 32 12.84 -9.13 30.88
CA LEU A 32 13.89 -9.01 29.88
C LEU A 32 14.38 -10.38 29.37
N GLY A 33 14.50 -11.37 30.27
CA GLY A 33 14.86 -12.74 29.90
C GLY A 33 13.81 -13.42 29.01
N LEU A 34 12.52 -13.26 29.33
CA LEU A 34 11.40 -13.74 28.51
C LEU A 34 11.36 -13.05 27.13
N TYR A 35 11.57 -11.73 27.09
CA TYR A 35 11.60 -10.98 25.84
C TYR A 35 12.77 -11.42 24.93
N ALA A 36 13.96 -11.59 25.51
CA ALA A 36 15.12 -12.11 24.77
C ALA A 36 14.89 -13.54 24.29
N TYR A 37 14.30 -14.41 25.11
CA TYR A 37 13.95 -15.78 24.72
C TYR A 37 12.94 -15.84 23.57
N CYS A 38 11.91 -14.99 23.59
CA CYS A 38 10.94 -14.86 22.49
C CYS A 38 11.61 -14.39 21.19
N ASN A 39 12.51 -13.40 21.26
CA ASN A 39 13.24 -12.92 20.09
C ASN A 39 14.19 -13.98 19.51
N VAL A 40 14.88 -14.77 20.36
CA VAL A 40 15.75 -15.87 19.91
C VAL A 40 14.94 -16.99 19.24
N ARG A 41 13.75 -17.33 19.77
CA ARG A 41 12.84 -18.30 19.12
C ARG A 41 12.31 -17.80 17.77
N GLN A 42 12.03 -16.51 17.64
CA GLN A 42 11.56 -15.93 16.38
C GLN A 42 12.66 -15.93 15.29
N LEU A 43 13.93 -15.82 15.67
CA LEU A 43 15.07 -16.00 14.76
C LEU A 43 15.32 -17.49 14.41
N SER A 44 15.01 -18.41 15.32
CA SER A 44 15.19 -19.86 15.12
C SER A 44 14.22 -20.45 14.09
N HIS A 45 13.04 -19.83 13.89
CA HIS A 45 12.04 -20.26 12.92
C HIS A 45 12.23 -19.70 11.50
N ILE A 46 13.20 -18.81 11.28
CA ILE A 46 13.57 -18.31 9.93
C ILE A 46 14.74 -19.14 9.35
N ALA A 47 15.44 -19.91 10.19
CA ALA A 47 16.64 -20.66 9.80
C ALA A 47 16.40 -22.12 9.35
N THR A 48 15.16 -22.63 9.35
CA THR A 48 14.86 -24.02 8.95
C THR A 48 14.25 -24.19 7.55
N ASP A 49 13.98 -23.13 6.79
CA ASP A 49 13.56 -23.24 5.37
C ASP A 49 14.65 -22.78 4.40
N ARG A 50 15.91 -22.93 4.79
CA ARG A 50 17.07 -22.68 3.92
C ARG A 50 17.97 -23.90 3.93
N TRP A 51 17.65 -24.88 3.05
CA TRP A 51 18.57 -25.64 2.17
C TRP A 51 18.02 -27.02 1.75
N GLN A 52 17.50 -27.10 0.53
CA GLN A 52 17.78 -28.16 -0.44
C GLN A 52 17.31 -27.58 -1.80
N CYS A 53 18.17 -27.31 -2.78
CA CYS A 53 19.11 -28.24 -3.39
C CYS A 53 20.53 -27.63 -3.54
N ALA A 54 21.52 -28.27 -2.92
CA ALA A 54 22.85 -28.35 -3.48
C ALA A 54 22.94 -29.72 -4.17
N GLY A 55 22.84 -29.72 -5.50
CA GLY A 55 23.22 -30.87 -6.33
C GLY A 55 24.64 -30.61 -6.83
N GLU A 56 25.52 -31.57 -6.57
CA GLU A 56 26.96 -31.55 -6.79
C GLU A 56 27.41 -31.11 -8.18
N SER A 57 28.42 -30.25 -8.18
CA SER A 57 29.39 -30.10 -9.26
C SER A 57 30.21 -31.38 -9.42
N SER A 58 29.99 -32.12 -10.51
CA SER A 58 30.98 -33.03 -11.07
C SER A 58 31.49 -32.46 -12.39
N LEU A 59 32.76 -32.06 -12.39
CA LEU A 59 33.53 -31.80 -13.60
C LEU A 59 33.89 -33.16 -14.20
N SER A 60 33.38 -33.48 -15.38
CA SER A 60 34.05 -34.41 -16.29
C SER A 60 33.86 -33.98 -17.74
N SER A 61 35.00 -33.78 -18.37
CA SER A 61 35.16 -33.45 -19.78
C SER A 61 34.90 -34.69 -20.62
N ALA A 62 33.92 -34.64 -21.53
CA ALA A 62 33.94 -35.38 -22.79
C ALA A 62 32.82 -34.85 -23.69
N ALA A 63 33.20 -34.47 -24.90
CA ALA A 63 32.29 -34.07 -25.96
C ALA A 63 31.32 -35.23 -26.31
N GLN A 64 30.02 -34.94 -26.33
CA GLN A 64 29.09 -35.58 -27.26
C GLN A 64 27.84 -34.72 -27.43
N SER A 65 27.64 -34.34 -28.68
CA SER A 65 26.54 -33.53 -29.19
C SER A 65 25.35 -34.45 -29.41
N ASP A 66 24.38 -34.43 -28.50
CA ASP A 66 23.03 -34.96 -28.75
C ASP A 66 21.99 -33.89 -28.41
N THR A 67 21.25 -33.52 -29.45
CA THR A 67 20.30 -32.40 -29.44
C THR A 67 19.01 -32.85 -28.76
N ILE A 68 18.96 -32.76 -27.42
CA ILE A 68 17.70 -32.87 -26.67
C ILE A 68 17.00 -31.52 -26.78
N THR A 69 15.97 -31.46 -27.63
CA THR A 69 15.07 -30.31 -27.73
C THR A 69 14.28 -30.18 -26.43
N THR A 70 14.84 -29.44 -25.47
CA THR A 70 14.11 -28.92 -24.31
C THR A 70 13.12 -27.88 -24.80
N SER A 71 11.90 -28.32 -25.16
CA SER A 71 10.78 -27.39 -25.33
C SER A 71 10.48 -26.77 -23.95
N LYS A 72 10.91 -25.52 -23.76
CA LYS A 72 10.47 -24.69 -22.63
C LYS A 72 8.94 -24.83 -22.51
N PRO A 73 8.38 -25.17 -21.34
CA PRO A 73 6.94 -25.10 -21.15
C PRO A 73 6.50 -23.66 -21.42
N LYS A 74 5.68 -23.50 -22.47
CA LYS A 74 5.01 -22.23 -22.77
C LYS A 74 4.21 -21.85 -21.53
N PRO A 75 4.38 -20.64 -20.96
CA PRO A 75 3.57 -20.21 -19.83
C PRO A 75 2.09 -20.37 -20.20
N VAL A 76 1.37 -21.17 -19.43
CA VAL A 76 -0.09 -21.26 -19.56
C VAL A 76 -0.60 -19.87 -19.21
N ALA A 77 -1.13 -19.15 -20.20
CA ALA A 77 -1.76 -17.87 -19.97
C ALA A 77 -2.97 -18.11 -19.05
N VAL A 78 -2.82 -17.75 -17.77
CA VAL A 78 -3.92 -17.81 -16.81
C VAL A 78 -4.93 -16.75 -17.25
N SER A 79 -6.09 -17.20 -17.74
CA SER A 79 -7.18 -16.30 -18.15
C SER A 79 -7.74 -15.62 -16.90
N ARG A 80 -7.50 -14.32 -16.76
CA ARG A 80 -8.05 -13.50 -15.67
C ARG A 80 -9.47 -13.05 -16.00
N VAL A 81 -10.29 -12.86 -14.98
CA VAL A 81 -11.66 -12.33 -15.12
C VAL A 81 -11.59 -10.79 -15.18
N PRO A 82 -12.15 -10.13 -16.22
CA PRO A 82 -12.23 -8.67 -16.23
C PRO A 82 -13.11 -8.17 -15.08
N LEU A 83 -12.59 -7.25 -14.27
CA LEU A 83 -13.32 -6.60 -13.19
C LEU A 83 -13.09 -5.09 -13.25
N GLU A 84 -14.15 -4.30 -13.33
CA GLU A 84 -14.03 -2.85 -13.46
C GLU A 84 -14.93 -2.14 -12.45
N ALA A 85 -14.39 -1.13 -11.79
CA ALA A 85 -15.13 -0.24 -10.90
C ALA A 85 -15.16 1.17 -11.50
N HIS A 86 -16.31 1.84 -11.39
CA HIS A 86 -16.52 3.19 -11.91
C HIS A 86 -16.79 4.15 -10.75
N ILE A 87 -15.90 5.12 -10.52
CA ILE A 87 -15.94 6.00 -9.34
C ILE A 87 -15.76 7.48 -9.70
N MET A 88 -15.79 8.34 -8.68
CA MET A 88 -15.41 9.75 -8.73
C MET A 88 -14.49 10.02 -7.53
N SER A 89 -13.33 10.63 -7.74
CA SER A 89 -12.31 10.85 -6.69
C SER A 89 -12.83 11.66 -5.48
N LYS A 90 -13.73 12.62 -5.70
CA LYS A 90 -14.34 13.45 -4.64
C LYS A 90 -15.67 12.93 -4.09
N CYS A 91 -16.08 11.71 -4.44
CA CYS A 91 -17.36 11.15 -3.98
C CYS A 91 -17.22 10.42 -2.63
N PRO A 92 -18.00 10.80 -1.59
CA PRO A 92 -17.95 10.13 -0.29
C PRO A 92 -18.38 8.67 -0.35
N ASP A 93 -19.35 8.33 -1.20
CA ASP A 93 -19.84 6.97 -1.38
C ASP A 93 -18.78 6.09 -2.06
N ALA A 94 -18.01 6.66 -3.00
CA ALA A 94 -16.92 5.95 -3.65
C ALA A 94 -15.79 5.62 -2.67
N LYS A 95 -15.48 6.52 -1.72
CA LYS A 95 -14.55 6.24 -0.61
C LYS A 95 -15.04 5.06 0.23
N ASP A 96 -16.33 5.02 0.56
CA ASP A 96 -16.88 3.92 1.34
C ASP A 96 -16.95 2.61 0.54
N CYS A 97 -17.26 2.66 -0.76
CA CYS A 97 -17.20 1.51 -1.67
C CYS A 97 -15.79 0.92 -1.76
N LEU A 98 -14.76 1.75 -1.96
CA LEU A 98 -13.38 1.28 -2.01
C LEU A 98 -12.97 0.61 -0.70
N ARG A 99 -13.23 1.28 0.42
CA ARG A 99 -12.85 0.79 1.76
C ARG A 99 -13.56 -0.50 2.14
N GLN A 100 -14.86 -0.59 1.88
CA GLN A 100 -15.69 -1.69 2.39
C GLN A 100 -15.80 -2.86 1.42
N LEU A 101 -15.68 -2.62 0.11
CA LEU A 101 -15.97 -3.61 -0.93
C LEU A 101 -14.74 -3.92 -1.80
N VAL A 102 -14.21 -2.91 -2.50
CA VAL A 102 -13.18 -3.13 -3.54
C VAL A 102 -11.87 -3.60 -2.92
N LEU A 103 -11.33 -2.89 -1.93
CA LEU A 103 -10.04 -3.26 -1.33
C LEU A 103 -10.08 -4.64 -0.66
N PRO A 104 -11.09 -4.98 0.18
CA PRO A 104 -11.17 -6.31 0.78
C PRO A 104 -11.38 -7.45 -0.26
N ALA A 105 -11.99 -7.15 -1.41
CA ALA A 105 -12.09 -8.11 -2.50
C ALA A 105 -10.72 -8.29 -3.18
N MET A 106 -10.09 -7.19 -3.60
CA MET A 106 -8.82 -7.20 -4.33
C MET A 106 -7.68 -7.83 -3.53
N GLN A 107 -7.65 -7.66 -2.21
CA GLN A 107 -6.70 -8.38 -1.33
C GLN A 107 -6.74 -9.90 -1.52
N ARG A 108 -7.91 -10.47 -1.84
CA ARG A 108 -8.13 -11.92 -1.98
C ARG A 108 -8.08 -12.42 -3.42
N VAL A 109 -8.33 -11.55 -4.40
CA VAL A 109 -8.53 -11.98 -5.81
C VAL A 109 -7.70 -11.22 -6.85
N HIS A 110 -6.81 -10.30 -6.47
CA HIS A 110 -6.00 -9.50 -7.42
C HIS A 110 -5.21 -10.34 -8.43
N ASP A 111 -4.83 -11.57 -8.10
CA ASP A 111 -4.12 -12.51 -8.98
C ASP A 111 -5.02 -13.17 -10.04
N LYS A 112 -6.35 -13.14 -9.82
CA LYS A 112 -7.38 -13.80 -10.64
C LYS A 112 -8.16 -12.84 -11.52
N VAL A 113 -8.08 -11.54 -11.25
CA VAL A 113 -8.83 -10.53 -11.99
C VAL A 113 -7.90 -9.59 -12.75
N ASP A 114 -8.39 -9.11 -13.88
CA ASP A 114 -7.83 -7.94 -14.57
C ASP A 114 -8.64 -6.73 -14.10
N PHE A 115 -8.12 -6.04 -13.08
CA PHE A 115 -8.84 -4.96 -12.40
C PHE A 115 -8.55 -3.61 -13.02
N THR A 116 -9.60 -2.88 -13.38
CA THR A 116 -9.52 -1.50 -13.89
C THR A 116 -10.36 -0.56 -13.03
N LEU A 117 -9.80 0.60 -12.68
CA LEU A 117 -10.54 1.71 -12.10
C LEU A 117 -10.84 2.74 -13.20
N SER A 118 -12.12 3.03 -13.39
CA SER A 118 -12.64 3.98 -14.36
C SER A 118 -13.42 5.10 -13.68
N PHE A 119 -13.60 6.22 -14.35
CA PHE A 119 -14.13 7.45 -13.77
C PHE A 119 -15.43 7.88 -14.42
N ILE A 120 -16.33 8.41 -13.59
CA ILE A 120 -17.63 8.93 -14.00
C ILE A 120 -17.51 10.43 -14.22
N GLY A 121 -18.15 10.91 -15.28
CA GLY A 121 -18.20 12.32 -15.65
C GLY A 121 -19.10 12.51 -16.86
N THR A 122 -19.08 13.73 -17.41
CA THR A 122 -19.83 14.07 -18.62
C THR A 122 -18.88 14.70 -19.64
N PRO A 123 -18.70 14.11 -20.84
CA PRO A 123 -17.92 14.77 -21.90
C PRO A 123 -18.53 16.12 -22.26
N THR A 124 -17.69 17.11 -22.55
CA THR A 124 -18.13 18.42 -23.05
C THR A 124 -17.85 18.56 -24.55
N ASP A 125 -18.48 19.55 -25.20
CA ASP A 125 -18.34 19.78 -26.65
C ASP A 125 -16.91 20.20 -27.06
N ASN A 126 -16.15 20.80 -26.15
CA ASN A 126 -14.78 21.27 -26.37
C ASN A 126 -13.73 20.24 -25.96
N ASP A 127 -14.01 18.94 -26.14
CA ASP A 127 -13.08 17.87 -25.77
C ASP A 127 -12.68 17.88 -24.27
N GLY A 128 -13.49 18.50 -23.41
CA GLY A 128 -13.31 18.50 -21.97
C GLY A 128 -14.14 17.41 -21.27
N VAL A 129 -14.04 17.40 -19.95
CA VAL A 129 -14.88 16.59 -19.07
C VAL A 129 -15.43 17.48 -17.95
N ALA A 130 -16.74 17.40 -17.72
CA ALA A 130 -17.41 17.97 -16.57
C ALA A 130 -17.59 16.89 -15.49
N CYS A 131 -17.06 17.16 -14.30
CA CYS A 131 -17.16 16.29 -13.13
C CYS A 131 -18.19 16.81 -12.12
N MET A 132 -18.81 15.92 -11.34
CA MET A 132 -19.94 16.30 -10.48
C MET A 132 -19.53 17.25 -9.36
N HIS A 133 -18.35 17.05 -8.77
CA HIS A 133 -17.81 17.88 -7.70
C HIS A 133 -16.83 18.94 -8.22
N GLY A 134 -16.96 19.36 -9.48
CA GLY A 134 -16.19 20.45 -10.08
C GLY A 134 -14.80 20.04 -10.61
N PRO A 135 -13.99 21.02 -11.05
CA PRO A 135 -12.72 20.76 -11.74
C PRO A 135 -11.67 20.07 -10.85
N GLU A 136 -11.75 20.28 -9.53
CA GLU A 136 -10.90 19.60 -8.55
C GLU A 136 -11.04 18.08 -8.60
N GLU A 137 -12.27 17.57 -8.80
CA GLU A 137 -12.51 16.15 -9.00
C GLU A 137 -11.92 15.66 -10.32
N CYS A 138 -12.06 16.43 -11.39
CA CYS A 138 -11.47 16.05 -12.68
C CYS A 138 -9.95 15.90 -12.57
N LEU A 139 -9.27 16.82 -11.88
CA LEU A 139 -7.84 16.68 -11.63
C LEU A 139 -7.51 15.47 -10.74
N GLY A 140 -8.31 15.23 -9.68
CA GLY A 140 -8.20 14.02 -8.86
C GLY A 140 -8.31 12.73 -9.67
N ASN A 141 -9.32 12.65 -10.55
CA ASN A 141 -9.53 11.51 -11.45
C ASN A 141 -8.33 11.32 -12.40
N ILE A 142 -7.76 12.40 -12.93
CA ILE A 142 -6.54 12.34 -13.76
C ILE A 142 -5.35 11.79 -12.98
N ILE A 143 -5.15 12.26 -11.74
CA ILE A 143 -4.05 11.82 -10.88
C ILE A 143 -4.18 10.32 -10.58
N GLU A 144 -5.39 9.84 -10.24
CA GLU A 144 -5.64 8.42 -10.00
C GLU A 144 -5.46 7.56 -11.28
N LEU A 145 -5.88 8.06 -12.45
CA LEU A 145 -5.60 7.42 -13.76
C LEU A 145 -4.10 7.33 -14.05
N CYS A 146 -3.35 8.40 -13.75
CA CYS A 146 -1.90 8.42 -13.90
C CYS A 146 -1.21 7.41 -12.97
N ALA A 147 -1.65 7.32 -11.71
CA ALA A 147 -1.15 6.31 -10.78
C ALA A 147 -1.40 4.89 -11.29
N GLN A 148 -2.61 4.58 -11.76
CA GLN A 148 -2.93 3.27 -12.37
C GLN A 148 -2.05 2.97 -13.58
N LYS A 149 -1.77 3.97 -14.42
CA LYS A 149 -0.96 3.81 -15.64
C LYS A 149 0.51 3.54 -15.37
N LEU A 150 1.09 4.30 -14.44
CA LEU A 150 2.51 4.22 -14.11
C LEU A 150 2.82 3.03 -13.18
N TYR A 151 1.89 2.72 -12.28
CA TYR A 151 2.04 1.70 -11.24
C TYR A 151 0.92 0.66 -11.35
N PRO A 152 0.95 -0.23 -12.36
CA PRO A 152 -0.18 -1.12 -12.69
C PRO A 152 -0.43 -2.25 -11.68
N ASP A 153 0.39 -2.41 -10.64
CA ASP A 153 0.08 -3.32 -9.52
C ASP A 153 -1.13 -2.78 -8.74
N PRO A 154 -2.27 -3.50 -8.70
CA PRO A 154 -3.45 -3.08 -7.94
C PRO A 154 -3.17 -2.75 -6.48
N LYS A 155 -2.17 -3.36 -5.85
CA LYS A 155 -1.82 -3.05 -4.45
C LYS A 155 -1.33 -1.61 -4.31
N THR A 156 -0.56 -1.12 -5.27
CA THR A 156 0.05 0.20 -5.24
C THR A 156 -0.98 1.27 -5.58
N PHE A 157 -1.57 1.21 -6.79
CA PHE A 157 -2.45 2.29 -7.22
C PHE A 157 -3.76 2.34 -6.43
N LEU A 158 -4.35 1.19 -6.01
CA LEU A 158 -5.55 1.22 -5.17
C LEU A 158 -5.25 1.71 -3.74
N GLY A 159 -4.05 1.43 -3.23
CA GLY A 159 -3.58 1.99 -1.96
C GLY A 159 -3.55 3.51 -2.04
N PHE A 160 -2.86 4.03 -3.06
CA PHE A 160 -2.78 5.46 -3.34
C PHE A 160 -4.16 6.11 -3.52
N THR A 161 -5.03 5.53 -4.34
CA THR A 161 -6.40 6.01 -4.54
C THR A 161 -7.16 6.06 -3.21
N MET A 162 -7.09 5.02 -2.37
CA MET A 162 -7.75 5.03 -1.08
C MET A 162 -7.18 6.08 -0.12
N CYS A 163 -5.86 6.32 -0.14
CA CYS A 163 -5.22 7.38 0.63
C CYS A 163 -5.80 8.75 0.25
N LEU A 164 -5.84 9.07 -1.05
CA LEU A 164 -6.44 10.32 -1.55
C LEU A 164 -7.90 10.45 -1.12
N MET A 165 -8.69 9.40 -1.36
CA MET A 165 -10.13 9.42 -1.13
C MET A 165 -10.52 9.44 0.34
N LYS A 166 -9.62 9.03 1.26
CA LYS A 166 -9.83 9.22 2.70
C LYS A 166 -9.98 10.70 3.05
N GLU A 167 -9.22 11.55 2.36
CA GLU A 167 -9.24 13.01 2.47
C GLU A 167 -9.88 13.66 1.23
N TYR A 168 -10.88 13.02 0.62
CA TYR A 168 -11.47 13.41 -0.68
C TYR A 168 -11.83 14.90 -0.82
N LYS A 169 -12.15 15.59 0.28
CA LYS A 169 -12.44 17.03 0.29
C LYS A 169 -11.22 17.87 -0.09
N GLN A 170 -10.03 17.41 0.27
CA GLN A 170 -8.75 18.06 0.07
C GLN A 170 -8.15 17.77 -1.32
N ILE A 171 -8.68 16.82 -2.10
CA ILE A 171 -8.24 16.60 -3.48
C ILE A 171 -8.50 17.88 -4.30
N PRO A 172 -7.54 18.42 -5.08
CA PRO A 172 -6.22 17.88 -5.45
C PRO A 172 -5.07 18.65 -4.79
N GLN A 173 -5.15 18.95 -3.49
CA GLN A 173 -4.07 19.63 -2.78
C GLN A 173 -2.75 18.88 -2.94
N ARG A 174 -1.71 19.61 -3.33
CA ARG A 174 -0.38 19.03 -3.62
C ARG A 174 0.19 18.26 -2.43
N SER A 175 0.07 18.79 -1.22
CA SER A 175 0.56 18.13 0.00
C SER A 175 -0.08 16.76 0.21
N LEU A 176 -1.40 16.65 0.02
CA LEU A 176 -2.10 15.36 0.10
C LEU A 176 -1.57 14.37 -0.94
N ILE A 177 -1.35 14.83 -2.17
CA ILE A 177 -0.86 13.98 -3.27
C ILE A 177 0.57 13.50 -2.99
N GLU A 178 1.46 14.39 -2.53
CA GLU A 178 2.84 14.05 -2.16
C GLU A 178 2.88 13.07 -1.00
N ASP A 179 2.08 13.29 0.05
CA ASP A 179 2.01 12.40 1.22
C ASP A 179 1.53 11.00 0.82
N CYS A 180 0.43 10.91 0.04
CA CYS A 180 -0.09 9.63 -0.44
C CYS A 180 0.86 8.94 -1.43
N ALA A 181 1.55 9.71 -2.28
CA ALA A 181 2.53 9.15 -3.20
C ALA A 181 3.70 8.52 -2.43
N LEU A 182 4.20 9.22 -1.40
CA LEU A 182 5.25 8.72 -0.52
C LEU A 182 4.82 7.45 0.24
N GLU A 183 3.60 7.43 0.82
CA GLU A 183 3.07 6.28 1.56
C GLU A 183 3.00 5.01 0.70
N HIS A 184 2.73 5.15 -0.59
CA HIS A 184 2.55 4.03 -1.52
C HIS A 184 3.71 3.83 -2.51
N ALA A 185 4.88 4.46 -2.26
CA ALA A 185 6.06 4.36 -3.11
C ALA A 185 5.81 4.72 -4.59
N ILE A 186 4.97 5.73 -4.81
CA ILE A 186 4.74 6.37 -6.11
C ILE A 186 5.67 7.58 -6.20
N ASP A 187 6.39 7.71 -7.32
CA ASP A 187 7.19 8.90 -7.59
C ASP A 187 6.26 10.07 -7.94
N PHE A 188 6.27 11.11 -7.10
CA PHE A 188 5.46 12.30 -7.32
C PHE A 188 5.85 13.04 -8.61
N GLY A 189 7.13 13.03 -8.98
CA GLY A 189 7.61 13.65 -10.21
C GLY A 189 7.01 12.99 -11.44
N GLU A 190 7.10 11.66 -11.54
CA GLU A 190 6.49 10.90 -12.63
C GLU A 190 4.96 11.08 -12.68
N LEU A 191 4.32 11.12 -11.51
CA LEU A 191 2.88 11.34 -11.39
C LEU A 191 2.48 12.73 -11.91
N ASN A 192 3.20 13.77 -11.49
CA ASN A 192 3.00 15.14 -11.94
C ASN A 192 3.28 15.28 -13.44
N ASP A 193 4.35 14.67 -13.93
CA ASP A 193 4.71 14.66 -15.35
C ASP A 193 3.62 13.99 -16.17
N CYS A 194 3.05 12.86 -15.71
CA CYS A 194 1.91 12.23 -16.36
C CYS A 194 0.68 13.14 -16.42
N ALA A 195 0.34 13.81 -15.31
CA ALA A 195 -0.85 14.66 -15.22
C ALA A 195 -0.73 15.95 -16.05
N THR A 196 0.50 16.48 -16.18
CA THR A 196 0.80 17.76 -16.85
C THR A 196 1.34 17.58 -18.28
N LYS A 197 1.61 16.35 -18.71
CA LYS A 197 2.09 16.04 -20.06
C LYS A 197 1.21 16.67 -21.14
N ASP A 198 1.87 17.24 -22.15
CA ASP A 198 1.24 17.92 -23.28
C ASP A 198 0.29 19.05 -22.80
N ASP A 199 0.77 19.88 -21.87
CA ASP A 199 0.00 20.93 -21.17
C ASP A 199 -1.30 20.40 -20.51
N GLY A 200 -1.26 19.16 -20.04
CA GLY A 200 -2.39 18.45 -19.42
C GLY A 200 -3.34 17.77 -20.42
N ALA A 201 -3.12 17.92 -21.73
CA ALA A 201 -3.96 17.30 -22.76
C ALA A 201 -3.92 15.76 -22.66
N PHE A 202 -2.78 15.18 -22.29
CA PHE A 202 -2.66 13.74 -22.10
C PHE A 202 -3.53 13.23 -20.94
N GLY A 203 -3.46 13.89 -19.78
CA GLY A 203 -4.30 13.58 -18.63
C GLY A 203 -5.78 13.74 -18.94
N MET A 204 -6.16 14.86 -19.57
CA MET A 204 -7.54 15.11 -19.99
C MET A 204 -8.05 14.08 -21.01
N GLY A 205 -7.20 13.63 -21.93
CA GLY A 205 -7.52 12.56 -22.88
C GLY A 205 -7.84 11.24 -22.17
N MET A 206 -6.99 10.81 -21.22
CA MET A 206 -7.25 9.60 -20.43
C MET A 206 -8.54 9.71 -19.62
N LEU A 207 -8.82 10.88 -19.02
CA LEU A 207 -10.08 11.11 -18.32
C LEU A 207 -11.28 11.03 -19.27
N ARG A 208 -11.19 11.63 -20.45
CA ARG A 208 -12.26 11.59 -21.47
C ARG A 208 -12.56 10.16 -21.90
N ASP A 209 -11.53 9.36 -22.16
CA ASP A 209 -11.69 7.96 -22.55
C ASP A 209 -12.32 7.13 -21.43
N SER A 210 -11.87 7.33 -20.19
CA SER A 210 -12.45 6.68 -19.02
C SER A 210 -13.93 7.03 -18.81
N VAL A 211 -14.28 8.31 -18.98
CA VAL A 211 -15.67 8.79 -18.86
C VAL A 211 -16.57 8.26 -19.97
N ARG A 212 -16.07 8.21 -21.22
CA ARG A 212 -16.80 7.59 -22.33
C ARG A 212 -17.07 6.12 -22.04
N ARG A 213 -16.05 5.39 -21.57
CA ARG A 213 -16.16 3.99 -21.20
C ARG A 213 -17.20 3.76 -20.10
N SER A 214 -17.23 4.59 -19.06
CA SER A 214 -18.26 4.55 -18.00
C SER A 214 -19.68 4.78 -18.55
N SER A 215 -19.84 5.71 -19.49
CA SER A 215 -21.13 5.99 -20.13
C SER A 215 -21.62 4.81 -20.98
N GLU A 216 -20.72 4.14 -21.69
CA GLU A 216 -21.03 2.99 -22.54
C GLU A 216 -21.50 1.78 -21.75
N VAL A 217 -20.79 1.38 -20.69
CA VAL A 217 -21.24 0.23 -19.89
C VAL A 217 -22.53 0.48 -19.15
N ARG A 218 -22.78 1.72 -18.70
CA ARG A 218 -24.07 2.10 -18.11
C ARG A 218 -25.24 1.89 -19.08
N LYS A 219 -25.06 2.22 -20.36
CA LYS A 219 -26.07 1.97 -21.41
C LYS A 219 -26.23 0.48 -21.70
N GLN A 220 -25.15 -0.30 -21.59
CA GLN A 220 -25.18 -1.74 -21.83
C GLN A 220 -25.82 -2.50 -20.66
N SER A 221 -25.64 -2.05 -19.42
CA SER A 221 -26.32 -2.62 -18.25
C SER A 221 -27.82 -2.32 -18.31
N SER A 222 -28.21 -1.08 -18.62
CA SER A 222 -29.63 -0.69 -18.68
C SER A 222 -30.43 -1.34 -19.82
N ARG A 223 -29.79 -2.02 -20.76
CA ARG A 223 -30.44 -2.78 -21.85
C ARG A 223 -30.63 -4.26 -21.49
N ARG A 224 -30.00 -4.73 -20.41
CA ARG A 224 -30.04 -6.14 -19.98
C ARG A 224 -31.07 -6.39 -18.87
N ASP A 225 -31.57 -5.32 -18.26
CA ASP A 225 -32.68 -5.32 -17.31
C ASP A 225 -33.99 -4.97 -18.02
#